data_AF-A0A3M1GYJ2-F1
#
_entry.id   AF-A0A3M1GYJ2-F1
#
_cell.length_a   1.000
_cell.length_b   1.000
_cell.length_c   1.000
_cell.angle_alpha   90.00
_cell.angle_beta   90.00
_cell.angle_gamma   90.00
#
_symmetry.space_group_name_H-M   'P 1'
#
loop_
_entity.id
_entity.type
_entity.pdbx_description
1 polymer ?
#
loop_
_entity_poly.entity_id
_entity_poly.type
_entity_poly.pdbx_seq_one_letter_code
_entity_poly.pdbx_strand_id
1 'polypeptide(L)' 'MGKGDKRTKRGKIFAGSYGKYRMNPKKIRAKKKAKSTKNSETEATES' A
#
# COMPACT_ATOMS: atom_id res chain seq x y z
N MET A 1 -12.69 5.04 16.71
CA MET A 1 -12.76 6.04 15.62
C MET A 1 -13.92 5.72 14.68
N GLY A 2 -14.82 6.69 14.45
CA GLY A 2 -16.10 6.48 13.75
C GLY A 2 -16.02 6.51 12.22
N LYS A 3 -17.16 6.29 11.57
CA LYS A 3 -17.31 6.35 10.10
C LYS A 3 -17.08 7.76 9.52
N GLY A 4 -17.27 8.81 10.32
CA GLY A 4 -17.04 10.21 9.89
C GLY A 4 -15.58 10.65 9.86
N ASP A 5 -14.69 9.92 10.53
CA ASP A 5 -13.29 10.34 10.66
C ASP A 5 -12.46 9.97 9.42
N LYS A 6 -12.30 10.95 8.54
CA LYS A 6 -11.51 10.84 7.29
C LYS A 6 -10.02 10.56 7.52
N ARG A 7 -9.50 10.67 8.74
CA ARG A 7 -8.10 10.35 9.07
C ARG A 7 -7.88 8.86 9.36
N THR A 8 -8.93 8.03 9.26
CA THR A 8 -8.85 6.62 9.64
C THR A 8 -9.20 5.71 8.47
N LYS A 9 -8.79 4.44 8.56
CA LYS A 9 -9.14 3.45 7.54
C LYS A 9 -10.66 3.30 7.41
N ARG A 10 -11.40 3.27 8.54
CA ARG A 10 -12.86 3.12 8.56
C ARG A 10 -13.57 4.32 7.93
N GLY A 11 -13.19 5.54 8.27
CA GLY A 11 -13.80 6.72 7.66
C GLY A 11 -13.43 6.92 6.19
N LYS A 12 -12.24 6.50 5.77
CA LYS A 12 -11.88 6.44 4.34
C LYS A 12 -12.68 5.39 3.57
N ILE A 13 -13.02 4.26 4.18
CA ILE A 13 -13.92 3.25 3.57
C ILE A 13 -15.32 3.85 3.40
N PHE A 14 -15.87 4.45 4.45
CA PHE A 14 -17.21 5.04 4.41
C PHE A 14 -17.32 6.19 3.40
N ALA A 15 -16.33 7.08 3.37
CA ALA A 15 -16.28 8.19 2.41
C ALA A 15 -15.84 7.78 0.99
N GLY A 16 -15.56 6.50 0.73
CA GLY A 16 -15.13 6.02 -0.59
C GLY A 16 -13.73 6.45 -1.06
N SER A 17 -13.04 7.33 -0.32
CA SER A 17 -11.75 7.91 -0.72
C SER A 17 -10.52 7.08 -0.31
N TYR A 18 -9.38 7.36 -0.94
CA TYR A 18 -8.08 6.80 -0.59
C TYR A 18 -7.22 7.80 0.20
N GLY A 19 -6.11 7.34 0.76
CA GLY A 19 -5.13 8.17 1.47
C GLY A 19 -4.10 7.33 2.21
N LYS A 20 -3.35 7.94 3.12
CA LYS A 20 -2.33 7.25 3.95
C LYS A 20 -2.87 5.98 4.61
N TYR A 21 -4.07 6.05 5.19
CA TYR A 21 -4.68 4.97 5.97
C TYR A 21 -5.50 3.97 5.15
N ARG A 22 -5.90 4.33 3.92
CA ARG A 22 -6.55 3.42 2.95
C ARG A 22 -5.86 3.61 1.61
N MET A 23 -4.73 2.92 1.43
CA MET A 23 -3.97 3.02 0.19
C MET A 23 -4.74 2.45 -0.99
N ASN A 24 -4.48 3.01 -2.17
CA ASN A 24 -5.06 2.52 -3.42
C ASN A 24 -4.49 1.13 -3.76
N PRO A 25 -5.33 0.11 -4.02
CA PRO A 25 -4.88 -1.23 -4.41
C PRO A 25 -3.91 -1.24 -5.59
N LYS A 26 -4.06 -0.33 -6.57
CA LYS A 26 -3.14 -0.20 -7.70
C LYS A 26 -1.71 0.14 -7.23
N LYS A 27 -1.58 1.06 -6.27
CA LYS A 27 -0.29 1.45 -5.68
C LYS A 27 0.32 0.30 -4.86
N ILE A 28 -0.50 -0.49 -4.17
CA ILE A 28 -0.03 -1.68 -3.44
C ILE A 28 0.56 -2.71 -4.41
N ARG A 29 -0.15 -3.01 -5.50
CA ARG A 29 0.31 -3.96 -6.53
C ARG A 29 1.59 -3.50 -7.20
N ALA A 30 1.71 -2.22 -7.56
CA ALA A 30 2.92 -1.66 -8.13
C ALA A 30 4.14 -1.80 -7.18
N LYS A 31 3.95 -1.48 -5.90
CA LYS A 31 5.00 -1.67 -4.87
C LYS A 31 5.39 -3.15 -4.71
N LYS A 32 4.43 -4.07 -4.75
CA LYS A 32 4.70 -5.50 -4.67
C LYS A 32 5.56 -5.97 -5.86
N LYS A 33 5.23 -5.53 -7.08
CA LYS A 33 6.02 -5.84 -8.30
C LYS A 33 7.44 -5.27 -8.22
N ALA A 34 7.59 -4.03 -7.76
CA ALA A 34 8.92 -3.42 -7.60
C ALA A 34 9.75 -4.09 -6.49
N LYS A 35 9.11 -4.66 -5.47
CA LYS A 35 9.82 -5.40 -4.41
C LYS A 35 10.28 -6.78 -4.92
N SER A 36 9.46 -7.48 -5.71
CA SER A 36 9.85 -8.79 -6.24
C SER A 36 11.05 -8.72 -7.19
N THR A 37 11.21 -7.63 -7.95
CA THR A 37 12.38 -7.45 -8.83
C THR A 37 13.65 -7.09 -8.07
N LYS A 38 13.53 -6.40 -6.92
CA LYS A 38 14.71 -6.06 -6.10
C LYS A 38 15.29 -7.25 -5.35
N ASN A 39 14.43 -8.15 -4.86
CA ASN A 39 14.89 -9.32 -4.13
C ASN A 39 15.69 -10.29 -5.04
N SER A 40 15.39 -10.35 -6.34
CA SER A 40 16.15 -11.18 -7.29
C SER A 40 17.53 -10.61 -7.66
N GLU A 41 17.77 -9.32 -7.44
CA GLU A 41 19.05 -8.68 -7.74
C GLU A 41 20.02 -8.74 -6.55
N THR A 42 19.52 -8.82 -5.31
CA THR A 42 20.35 -8.88 -4.10
C THR A 42 20.88 -10.28 -3.78
N GLU A 43 20.34 -11.34 -4.37
CA GLU A 43 20.82 -12.72 -4.18
C GLU A 43 21.96 -13.11 -5.14
N ALA A 44 22.31 -12.26 -6.12
CA ALA A 44 23.31 -12.55 -7.16
C ALA A 44 24.70 -11.92 -6.92
N THR A 45 24.89 -11.17 -5.82
CA THR A 45 26.14 -10.43 -5.54
C THR A 45 26.90 -10.90 -4.29
N GLU A 46 26.49 -12.01 -3.66
CA GLU A 46 27.15 -12.58 -2.47
C GLU A 46 27.63 -14.05 -2.66
N SER A 47 27.94 -14.47 -3.90
CA SER A 47 28.58 -15.77 -4.20
C SER A 47 29.93 -15.61 -4.89
#